data_AF-A0AAE3SYE7-F1
#
_entry.id   AF-A0AAE3SYE7-F1
#
_cell.length_a   1.000
_cell.length_b   1.000
_cell.length_c   1.000
_cell.angle_alpha   90.00
_cell.angle_beta   90.00
_cell.angle_gamma   90.00
#
_symmetry.space_group_name_H-M   'P 1'
#
loop_
_entity.id
_entity.type
_entity.pdbx_description
1 polymer ?
#
loop_
_entity_poly.entity_id
_entity_poly.type
_entity_poly.pdbx_seq_one_letter_code
_entity_poly.pdbx_strand_id
1 'polypeptide(L)'
;MGVRTGILLVVVLLIAGLAALNWATLATPAAVSLGFMQVSAPLGLLMLGLTTLLGLMFLVYVIYMQGTVLVDARRHTKEMQAQRELADKAEASRFTELRNFLAEQERQHMAQNGERHAAMLARIERLEEALRLQAEQADRTLAAHMGQLEDRLDRGAPAAAPAVVVPPAEPRDELFVRG
;
A
#
# COMPACT_ATOMS: atom_id res chain seq x y z
N MET A 1 -10.38 -1.77 -43.94
CA MET A 1 -10.34 -2.01 -45.39
C MET A 1 -11.77 -2.09 -45.89
N GLY A 2 -12.33 -1.08 -46.56
CA GLY A 2 -13.74 -1.22 -46.96
C GLY A 2 -14.09 -0.33 -48.13
N VAL A 3 -14.22 0.97 -47.85
CA VAL A 3 -14.81 1.87 -48.83
C VAL A 3 -13.85 2.18 -49.98
N ARG A 4 -12.58 2.52 -49.72
CA ARG A 4 -11.61 2.89 -50.77
C ARG A 4 -11.29 1.73 -51.71
N THR A 5 -10.96 0.55 -51.18
CA THR A 5 -10.69 -0.65 -51.97
C THR A 5 -11.95 -1.16 -52.67
N GLY A 6 -13.12 -1.08 -52.02
CA GLY A 6 -14.41 -1.43 -52.63
C GLY A 6 -14.75 -0.53 -53.82
N ILE A 7 -14.58 0.79 -53.68
CA ILE A 7 -14.77 1.75 -54.79
C ILE A 7 -13.81 1.43 -55.95
N LEU A 8 -12.52 1.17 -55.68
CA LEU A 8 -11.57 0.79 -56.73
C LEU A 8 -12.01 -0.47 -57.47
N LEU A 9 -12.47 -1.50 -56.75
CA LEU A 9 -12.94 -2.76 -57.32
C LEU A 9 -14.18 -2.55 -58.21
N VAL A 10 -15.11 -1.71 -57.76
CA VAL A 10 -16.30 -1.32 -58.54
C VAL A 10 -15.90 -0.58 -59.81
N VAL A 11 -14.96 0.37 -59.73
CA VAL A 11 -14.47 1.10 -60.91
C VAL A 11 -13.81 0.14 -61.91
N VAL A 12 -13.00 -0.80 -61.45
CA VAL A 12 -12.38 -1.83 -62.32
C VAL A 12 -13.45 -2.68 -63.00
N LEU A 13 -14.48 -3.11 -62.27
CA LEU A 13 -15.61 -3.87 -62.84
C LEU A 13 -16.39 -3.07 -63.89
N LEU A 14 -16.63 -1.78 -63.65
CA LEU A 14 -17.30 -0.90 -64.61
C LEU A 14 -16.48 -0.73 -65.89
N ILE A 15 -15.17 -0.53 -65.77
CA ILE A 15 -14.26 -0.44 -66.92
C ILE A 15 -14.27 -1.76 -67.71
N ALA A 16 -14.18 -2.90 -67.03
CA ALA A 16 -14.23 -4.21 -67.68
C ALA A 16 -15.57 -4.46 -68.38
N GLY A 17 -16.69 -4.10 -67.75
CA GLY A 17 -18.03 -4.22 -68.33
C GLY A 17 -18.21 -3.35 -69.58
N LEU A 18 -17.78 -2.09 -69.53
CA LEU A 18 -17.81 -1.19 -70.69
C LEU A 18 -16.91 -1.70 -71.83
N ALA A 19 -15.73 -2.23 -71.51
CA ALA A 19 -14.82 -2.80 -72.51
C ALA A 19 -15.39 -4.03 -73.20
N ALA A 20 -16.03 -4.93 -72.44
CA ALA A 20 -16.69 -6.10 -72.97
C ALA A 20 -17.87 -5.73 -73.87
N LEU A 21 -18.69 -4.75 -73.46
CA LEU A 21 -19.85 -4.31 -74.23
C LEU A 21 -19.45 -3.55 -75.51
N ASN A 22 -18.33 -2.84 -75.49
CA ASN A 22 -17.80 -2.06 -76.62
C ASN A 22 -16.63 -2.76 -77.34
N TRP A 23 -16.56 -4.09 -77.27
CA TRP A 23 -15.43 -4.86 -77.81
C TRP A 23 -15.18 -4.63 -79.30
N ALA A 24 -16.25 -4.66 -80.11
CA ALA A 24 -16.15 -4.45 -81.56
C ALA A 24 -15.55 -3.08 -81.91
N THR A 25 -15.97 -2.03 -81.20
CA THR A 25 -15.47 -0.67 -81.40
C THR A 25 -14.00 -0.56 -81.01
N LEU A 26 -13.59 -1.16 -79.90
CA LEU A 26 -12.20 -1.15 -79.42
C LEU A 26 -11.25 -1.95 -80.31
N ALA A 27 -11.74 -3.02 -80.93
CA ALA A 27 -10.99 -3.89 -81.83
C ALA A 27 -10.89 -3.35 -83.27
N THR A 28 -11.56 -2.23 -83.60
CA THR A 28 -11.47 -1.59 -84.91
C THR A 28 -10.03 -1.17 -85.21
N PRO A 29 -9.42 -1.63 -86.32
CA PRO A 29 -8.08 -1.20 -86.72
C PRO A 29 -8.05 0.30 -87.03
N ALA A 30 -7.10 1.02 -86.44
CA ALA A 30 -6.88 2.43 -86.69
C ALA A 30 -5.41 2.69 -87.03
N ALA A 31 -5.13 3.70 -87.86
CA ALA A 31 -3.76 4.11 -88.15
C ALA A 31 -3.20 4.88 -86.94
N VAL A 32 -2.33 4.23 -86.15
CA VAL A 32 -1.72 4.81 -84.96
C VAL A 32 -0.31 5.30 -85.29
N SER A 33 -0.03 6.57 -85.03
CA SER A 33 1.33 7.13 -85.14
C SER A 33 2.08 6.93 -83.81
N LEU A 34 3.22 6.23 -83.85
CA LEU A 34 4.12 6.05 -82.70
C LEU A 34 5.21 7.16 -82.64
N GLY A 35 4.97 8.31 -83.26
CA GLY A 35 5.91 9.43 -83.34
C GLY A 35 6.90 9.33 -84.50
N PHE A 36 7.46 8.15 -84.76
CA PHE A 36 8.43 7.94 -85.87
C PHE A 36 7.93 6.99 -86.96
N MET A 37 6.88 6.21 -86.69
CA MET A 37 6.32 5.24 -87.64
C MET A 37 4.81 5.09 -87.42
N GLN A 38 4.07 4.83 -88.50
CA GLN A 38 2.63 4.61 -88.47
C GLN A 38 2.35 3.10 -88.57
N VAL A 39 1.62 2.56 -87.60
CA VAL A 39 1.25 1.15 -87.54
C VAL A 39 -0.27 1.05 -87.47
N SER A 40 -0.85 0.13 -88.24
CA SER A 40 -2.28 -0.17 -88.14
C SER A 40 -2.50 -1.10 -86.95
N ALA A 41 -3.07 -0.56 -85.87
CA ALA A 41 -3.35 -1.29 -84.65
C ALA A 41 -4.67 -0.81 -84.05
N PRO A 42 -5.45 -1.68 -83.38
CA PRO A 42 -6.63 -1.24 -82.64
C PRO A 42 -6.21 -0.36 -81.46
N LEU A 43 -6.33 0.97 -81.65
CA LEU A 43 -5.94 1.97 -80.65
C LEU A 43 -6.70 1.76 -79.32
N GLY A 44 -7.97 1.34 -79.42
CA GLY A 44 -8.81 1.08 -78.26
C GLY A 44 -8.26 -0.02 -77.35
N LEU A 45 -7.80 -1.14 -77.93
CA LEU A 45 -7.17 -2.22 -77.17
C LEU A 45 -5.83 -1.81 -76.55
N LEU A 46 -5.04 -1.00 -77.26
CA LEU A 46 -3.77 -0.47 -76.73
C LEU A 46 -4.00 0.43 -75.52
N MET A 47 -4.92 1.39 -75.63
CA MET A 47 -5.28 2.28 -74.51
C MET A 47 -5.86 1.50 -73.34
N LEU A 48 -6.80 0.57 -73.59
CA LEU A 48 -7.39 -0.26 -72.55
C LEU A 48 -6.33 -1.10 -71.82
N GLY A 49 -5.42 -1.73 -72.56
CA GLY A 49 -4.33 -2.52 -72.00
C GLY A 49 -3.41 -1.68 -71.11
N LEU A 50 -3.01 -0.50 -71.59
CA LEU A 50 -2.15 0.42 -70.84
C LEU A 50 -2.83 0.93 -69.55
N THR A 51 -4.11 1.30 -69.63
CA THR A 51 -4.89 1.76 -68.47
C THR A 51 -5.11 0.63 -67.47
N THR A 52 -5.40 -0.58 -67.93
CA THR A 52 -5.60 -1.75 -67.06
C THR A 52 -4.30 -2.12 -66.35
N LEU A 53 -3.16 -2.11 -67.07
CA LEU A 53 -1.85 -2.35 -66.50
C LEU A 53 -1.50 -1.32 -65.42
N LEU A 54 -1.70 -0.03 -65.72
CA LEU A 54 -1.44 1.05 -64.76
C LEU A 54 -2.35 0.95 -63.53
N GLY A 55 -3.64 0.64 -63.75
CA GLY A 55 -4.61 0.43 -62.68
C GLY A 55 -4.25 -0.76 -61.78
N LEU A 56 -3.80 -1.88 -62.35
CA LEU A 56 -3.34 -3.03 -61.60
C LEU A 56 -2.06 -2.72 -60.79
N MET A 57 -1.09 -2.03 -61.40
CA MET A 57 0.12 -1.59 -60.71
C MET A 57 -0.22 -0.65 -59.54
N PHE A 58 -1.15 0.28 -59.76
CA PHE A 58 -1.64 1.17 -58.70
C PHE A 58 -2.35 0.40 -57.58
N LEU A 59 -3.16 -0.60 -57.92
CA LEU A 59 -3.83 -1.46 -56.93
C LEU A 59 -2.81 -2.22 -56.08
N VAL A 60 -1.80 -2.83 -56.70
CA VAL A 60 -0.70 -3.52 -56.02
C VAL A 60 0.06 -2.54 -55.11
N TYR A 61 0.39 -1.36 -55.61
CA TYR A 61 1.05 -0.31 -54.83
C TYR A 61 0.24 0.12 -53.61
N VAL A 62 -1.07 0.33 -53.76
CA VAL A 62 -1.97 0.70 -52.66
C VAL A 62 -2.09 -0.43 -51.64
N ILE A 63 -2.19 -1.69 -52.07
CA ILE A 63 -2.22 -2.85 -51.18
C ILE A 63 -0.91 -2.95 -50.40
N TYR A 64 0.23 -2.78 -51.07
CA TYR A 64 1.55 -2.76 -50.45
C TYR A 64 1.64 -1.65 -49.39
N MET A 65 1.19 -0.44 -49.71
CA MET A 65 1.18 0.71 -48.79
C MET A 65 0.23 0.54 -47.60
N GLN A 66 -0.92 -0.14 -47.78
CA GLN A 66 -1.85 -0.44 -46.70
C GLN A 66 -1.33 -1.56 -45.77
N GLY A 67 -0.47 -2.44 -46.28
CA GLY A 67 0.17 -3.50 -45.50
C GLY A 67 1.06 -2.94 -44.38
N THR A 68 1.77 -1.85 -44.63
CA THR A 68 2.65 -1.17 -43.65
C THR A 68 1.86 -0.64 -42.46
N VAL A 69 0.68 -0.05 -42.70
CA VAL A 69 -0.18 0.51 -41.63
C VAL A 69 -0.73 -0.59 -40.69
N LEU A 70 -0.97 -1.80 -41.21
CA LEU A 70 -1.46 -2.92 -40.40
C LEU A 70 -0.34 -3.62 -39.61
N VAL A 71 0.89 -3.59 -40.12
CA VAL A 71 2.08 -4.08 -39.41
C VAL A 71 2.51 -3.12 -38.30
N ASP A 72 2.41 -1.80 -38.55
CA ASP A 72 2.71 -0.78 -37.53
C ASP A 72 1.71 -0.79 -36.38
N ALA A 73 0.42 -1.03 -36.66
CA ALA A 73 -0.59 -1.22 -35.61
C ALA A 73 -0.25 -2.37 -34.64
N ARG A 74 0.35 -3.46 -35.14
CA ARG A 74 0.81 -4.59 -34.31
C ARG A 74 2.08 -4.26 -33.51
N ARG A 75 2.97 -3.43 -34.05
CA ARG A 75 4.17 -2.97 -33.34
C ARG A 75 3.82 -2.06 -32.18
N HIS A 76 2.92 -1.09 -32.38
CA HIS A 76 2.51 -0.18 -31.30
C HIS A 76 1.74 -0.89 -30.17
N THR A 77 0.94 -1.92 -30.46
CA THR A 77 0.32 -2.72 -29.39
C THR A 77 1.36 -3.54 -28.60
N LYS A 78 2.44 -3.99 -29.25
CA LYS A 78 3.52 -4.73 -28.57
C LYS A 78 4.36 -3.82 -27.68
N GLU A 79 4.64 -2.60 -28.13
CA GLU A 79 5.37 -1.60 -27.34
C GLU A 79 4.53 -1.14 -26.12
N MET A 80 3.22 -0.92 -26.30
CA MET A 80 2.32 -0.61 -25.18
C MET A 80 2.14 -1.78 -24.21
N GLN A 81 2.12 -3.03 -24.69
CA GLN A 81 2.08 -4.21 -23.83
C GLN A 81 3.38 -4.39 -23.03
N ALA A 82 4.54 -4.19 -23.67
CA ALA A 82 5.83 -4.27 -22.99
C ALA A 82 5.99 -3.18 -21.92
N GLN A 83 5.53 -1.96 -22.18
CA GLN A 83 5.52 -0.89 -21.17
C GLN A 83 4.56 -1.18 -20.01
N ARG A 84 3.42 -1.80 -20.30
CA ARG A 84 2.43 -2.18 -19.27
C ARG A 84 2.97 -3.29 -18.36
N GLU A 85 3.65 -4.28 -18.92
CA GLU A 85 4.28 -5.35 -18.15
C GLU A 85 5.41 -4.82 -17.25
N LEU A 86 6.18 -3.83 -17.72
CA LEU A 86 7.20 -3.14 -16.91
C LEU A 86 6.56 -2.29 -15.80
N ALA A 87 5.44 -1.61 -16.06
CA ALA A 87 4.69 -0.85 -15.07
C ALA A 87 4.08 -1.77 -14.00
N ASP A 88 3.41 -2.84 -14.41
CA ASP A 88 2.77 -3.81 -13.51
C ASP A 88 3.83 -4.49 -12.60
N LYS A 89 5.02 -4.79 -13.13
CA LYS A 89 6.12 -5.35 -12.35
C LYS A 89 6.69 -4.35 -11.34
N ALA A 90 6.82 -3.08 -11.71
CA ALA A 90 7.23 -2.03 -10.79
C ALA A 90 6.18 -1.81 -9.70
N GLU A 91 4.89 -1.82 -10.03
CA GLU A 91 3.80 -1.72 -9.07
C GLU A 91 3.76 -2.91 -8.11
N ALA A 92 3.93 -4.15 -8.60
CA ALA A 92 4.00 -5.34 -7.75
C ALA A 92 5.15 -5.29 -6.73
N SER A 93 6.30 -4.72 -7.11
CA SER A 93 7.42 -4.49 -6.19
C SER A 93 7.04 -3.48 -5.10
N ARG A 94 6.38 -2.38 -5.46
CA ARG A 94 5.92 -1.36 -4.48
C ARG A 94 4.88 -1.92 -3.52
N PHE A 95 3.93 -2.74 -4.01
CA PHE A 95 2.95 -3.41 -3.15
C PHE A 95 3.62 -4.38 -2.18
N THR A 96 4.62 -5.13 -2.64
CA THR A 96 5.36 -6.07 -1.77
C THR A 96 6.17 -5.31 -0.71
N GLU A 97 6.82 -4.22 -1.10
CA GLU A 97 7.60 -3.37 -0.19
C GLU A 97 6.72 -2.71 0.88
N LEU A 98 5.57 -2.13 0.48
CA LEU A 98 4.62 -1.57 1.44
C LEU A 98 4.09 -2.63 2.42
N ARG A 99 3.78 -3.83 1.93
CA ARG A 99 3.31 -4.92 2.79
C ARG A 99 4.37 -5.36 3.80
N ASN A 100 5.63 -5.43 3.37
CA ASN A 100 6.75 -5.73 4.25
C ASN A 100 6.97 -4.62 5.29
N PHE A 101 6.89 -3.36 4.88
CA PHE A 101 6.99 -2.22 5.79
C PHE A 101 5.87 -2.22 6.83
N LEU A 102 4.63 -2.45 6.43
CA LEU A 102 3.49 -2.54 7.35
C LEU A 102 3.65 -3.70 8.34
N ALA A 103 4.04 -4.87 7.85
CA ALA A 103 4.26 -6.05 8.71
C ALA A 103 5.38 -5.82 9.72
N GLU A 104 6.45 -5.14 9.32
CA GLU A 104 7.55 -4.77 10.22
C GLU A 104 7.11 -3.72 11.25
N GLN A 105 6.36 -2.71 10.83
CA GLN A 105 5.83 -1.68 11.72
C GLN A 105 4.86 -2.28 12.75
N GLU A 106 3.98 -3.19 12.35
CA GLU A 106 3.06 -3.90 13.25
C GLU A 106 3.83 -4.73 14.29
N ARG A 107 4.85 -5.46 13.86
CA ARG A 107 5.74 -6.23 14.75
C ARG A 107 6.43 -5.33 15.77
N GLN A 108 6.96 -4.19 15.34
CA GLN A 108 7.59 -3.22 16.23
C GLN A 108 6.59 -2.64 17.24
N HIS A 109 5.38 -2.30 16.81
CA HIS A 109 4.33 -1.84 17.72
C HIS A 109 3.92 -2.92 18.73
N MET A 110 3.76 -4.17 18.31
CA MET A 110 3.45 -5.27 19.23
C MET A 110 4.58 -5.52 20.23
N ALA A 111 5.85 -5.46 19.79
CA ALA A 111 7.01 -5.60 20.68
C ALA A 111 7.05 -4.48 21.73
N GLN A 112 6.93 -3.21 21.30
CA GLN A 112 6.90 -2.06 22.21
C GLN A 112 5.71 -2.13 23.17
N ASN A 113 4.53 -2.55 22.71
CA ASN A 113 3.38 -2.73 23.58
C ASN A 113 3.62 -3.86 24.58
N GLY A 114 4.20 -4.99 24.16
CA GLY A 114 4.56 -6.09 25.05
C GLY A 114 5.55 -5.65 26.14
N GLU A 115 6.59 -4.91 25.77
CA GLU A 115 7.55 -4.33 26.70
C GLU A 115 6.90 -3.34 27.68
N ARG A 116 6.02 -2.45 27.20
CA ARG A 116 5.25 -1.53 28.06
C ARG A 116 4.35 -2.27 29.04
N HIS A 117 3.65 -3.31 28.58
CA HIS A 117 2.80 -4.13 29.45
C HIS A 117 3.64 -4.87 30.50
N ALA A 118 4.76 -5.47 30.10
CA ALA A 118 5.67 -6.13 31.03
C ALA A 118 6.23 -5.13 32.07
N ALA A 119 6.62 -3.93 31.64
CA ALA A 119 7.10 -2.88 32.53
C ALA A 119 6.00 -2.37 33.49
N MET A 120 4.74 -2.31 33.04
CA MET A 120 3.59 -1.98 33.89
C MET A 120 3.34 -3.07 34.93
N LEU A 121 3.32 -4.35 34.54
CA LEU A 121 3.16 -5.48 35.46
C LEU A 121 4.27 -5.49 36.51
N ALA A 122 5.53 -5.31 36.10
CA ALA A 122 6.66 -5.21 37.02
C ALA A 122 6.61 -3.98 37.94
N ARG A 123 5.90 -2.90 37.58
CA ARG A 123 5.62 -1.78 38.49
C ARG A 123 4.53 -2.13 39.50
N ILE A 124 3.50 -2.86 39.07
CA ILE A 124 2.41 -3.32 39.95
C ILE A 124 2.98 -4.27 41.01
N GLU A 125 3.76 -5.26 40.62
CA GLU A 125 4.39 -6.21 41.56
C GLU A 125 5.24 -5.49 42.61
N ARG A 126 6.06 -4.51 42.21
CA ARG A 126 6.86 -3.70 43.13
C ARG A 126 6.01 -2.86 44.10
N LEU A 127 4.88 -2.33 43.64
CA LEU A 127 3.94 -1.61 44.50
C LEU A 127 3.25 -2.55 45.50
N GLU A 128 2.86 -3.74 45.06
CA GLU A 128 2.28 -4.77 45.94
C GLU A 128 3.26 -5.20 47.03
N GLU A 129 4.53 -5.42 46.68
CA GLU A 129 5.58 -5.74 47.66
C GLU A 129 5.80 -4.59 48.66
N ALA A 130 5.88 -3.34 48.18
CA ALA A 130 6.03 -2.18 49.06
C ALA A 130 4.86 -2.03 50.04
N LEU A 131 3.62 -2.24 49.56
CA LEU A 131 2.42 -2.21 50.41
C LEU A 131 2.43 -3.34 51.45
N ARG A 132 2.83 -4.57 51.07
CA ARG A 132 2.97 -5.68 52.02
C ARG A 132 3.99 -5.36 53.11
N LEU A 133 5.16 -4.85 52.72
CA LEU A 133 6.21 -4.48 53.68
C LEU A 133 5.75 -3.37 54.63
N GLN A 134 5.05 -2.35 54.12
CA GLN A 134 4.52 -1.26 54.94
C GLN A 134 3.44 -1.76 55.92
N ALA A 135 2.58 -2.70 55.48
CA ALA A 135 1.59 -3.34 56.35
C ALA A 135 2.26 -4.14 57.48
N GLU A 136 3.27 -4.96 57.17
CA GLU A 136 4.01 -5.69 58.18
C GLU A 136 4.75 -4.78 59.17
N GLN A 137 5.28 -3.65 58.70
CA GLN A 137 5.92 -2.65 59.57
C GLN A 137 4.90 -1.97 60.48
N ALA A 138 3.73 -1.62 59.96
CA ALA A 138 2.63 -1.07 60.76
C ALA A 138 2.20 -2.08 61.84
N ASP A 139 2.00 -3.35 61.49
CA ASP A 139 1.65 -4.41 62.44
C ASP A 139 2.72 -4.60 63.53
N ARG A 140 4.01 -4.65 63.16
CA ARG A 140 5.11 -4.74 64.13
C ARG A 140 5.16 -3.54 65.06
N THR A 141 4.93 -2.33 64.54
CA THR A 141 4.94 -1.08 65.32
C THR A 141 3.73 -1.02 66.26
N LEU A 142 2.55 -1.41 65.78
CA LEU A 142 1.33 -1.51 66.59
C LEU A 142 1.50 -2.53 67.73
N ALA A 143 2.07 -3.72 67.45
CA ALA A 143 2.36 -4.72 68.46
C ALA A 143 3.36 -4.19 69.52
N ALA A 144 4.39 -3.45 69.12
CA ALA A 144 5.33 -2.83 70.04
C ALA A 144 4.65 -1.78 70.94
N HIS A 145 3.78 -0.92 70.38
CA HIS A 145 3.01 0.04 71.16
C HIS A 145 2.02 -0.63 72.11
N MET A 146 1.34 -1.70 71.67
CA MET A 146 0.43 -2.48 72.51
C MET A 146 1.18 -3.12 73.69
N GLY A 147 2.32 -3.78 73.43
CA GLY A 147 3.15 -4.37 74.48
C GLY A 147 3.70 -3.33 75.47
N GLN A 148 4.02 -2.12 74.99
CA GLN A 148 4.43 -1.01 75.85
C GLN A 148 3.28 -0.49 76.74
N LEU A 149 2.04 -0.47 76.25
CA LEU A 149 0.87 -0.10 77.04
C LEU A 149 0.59 -1.16 78.12
N GLU A 150 0.65 -2.44 77.76
CA GLU A 150 0.44 -3.57 78.66
C GLU A 150 1.50 -3.59 79.79
N ASP A 151 2.78 -3.38 79.45
CA ASP A 151 3.87 -3.27 80.42
C ASP A 151 3.72 -2.07 81.38
N ARG A 152 3.09 -0.96 80.96
CA ARG A 152 2.75 0.14 81.88
C ARG A 152 1.58 -0.19 82.80
N LEU A 153 0.60 -0.95 82.32
CA LEU A 153 -0.53 -1.43 83.13
C LEU A 153 -0.06 -2.41 84.22
N ASP A 154 0.79 -3.38 83.87
CA ASP A 154 1.36 -4.33 84.83
C ASP A 154 2.24 -3.65 85.87
N ARG A 155 3.06 -2.69 85.45
CA ARG A 155 3.93 -1.92 86.36
C ARG A 155 3.15 -0.96 87.28
N GLY A 156 1.90 -0.65 86.95
CA GLY A 156 0.96 0.13 87.76
C GLY A 156 0.19 -0.67 88.80
N ALA A 157 0.25 -2.02 88.77
CA ALA A 157 -0.32 -2.87 89.80
C ALA A 157 0.70 -3.08 90.94
N PRO A 158 0.41 -2.64 92.19
CA PRO A 158 1.44 -2.57 93.21
C PRO A 158 1.74 -3.95 93.80
N ALA A 159 2.98 -4.41 93.63
CA ALA A 159 3.64 -5.25 94.62
C ALA A 159 3.96 -4.37 95.84
N ALA A 160 3.37 -4.73 96.98
CA ALA A 160 3.55 -4.07 98.27
C ALA A 160 5.03 -3.80 98.56
N ALA A 161 5.38 -2.52 98.70
CA ALA A 161 6.68 -2.03 99.11
C ALA A 161 6.67 -1.66 100.62
N PRO A 162 7.83 -1.68 101.29
CA PRO A 162 7.98 -1.93 102.72
C PRO A 162 7.77 -0.69 103.61
N ALA A 163 7.50 -0.96 104.89
CA ALA A 163 7.30 0.01 105.95
C ALA A 163 8.50 0.98 106.11
N VAL A 164 8.23 2.27 105.87
CA VAL A 164 9.10 3.37 106.27
C VAL A 164 8.61 3.90 107.62
N VAL A 165 9.42 3.68 108.66
CA VAL A 165 9.28 4.26 109.99
C VAL A 165 9.66 5.73 109.93
N VAL A 166 8.77 6.63 110.36
CA VAL A 166 9.02 8.07 110.58
C VAL A 166 8.61 8.39 112.03
N PRO A 167 9.47 9.05 112.84
CA PRO A 167 9.19 9.37 114.25
C PRO A 167 8.29 10.61 114.40
N PRO A 168 7.61 10.80 115.55
CA PRO A 168 6.59 11.83 115.71
C PRO A 168 7.21 13.18 116.09
N ALA A 169 6.71 14.25 115.49
CA ALA A 169 6.95 15.61 115.94
C ALA A 169 5.64 16.39 115.92
N GLU A 170 5.12 16.70 117.12
CA GLU A 170 4.42 17.94 117.54
C GLU A 170 3.75 17.71 118.92
N PRO A 171 3.31 18.73 119.67
CA PRO A 171 3.33 20.18 119.39
C PRO A 171 3.96 21.05 120.51
N ARG A 172 4.22 22.32 120.16
CA ARG A 172 4.54 23.40 121.11
C ARG A 172 3.26 23.90 121.78
N ASP A 173 3.18 23.77 123.09
CA ASP A 173 2.32 24.60 123.93
C ASP A 173 3.18 25.54 124.77
N GLU A 174 2.92 26.84 124.60
CA GLU A 174 3.32 27.89 125.51
C GLU A 174 2.50 27.78 126.81
N LEU A 175 3.15 27.87 127.97
CA LEU A 175 2.82 28.83 129.05
C LEU A 175 3.58 28.48 130.35
N PHE A 176 3.93 29.55 131.06
CA PHE A 176 4.15 29.62 132.52
C PHE A 176 5.53 29.19 133.06
N VAL A 177 6.46 30.10 133.41
CA VAL A 177 6.49 31.09 134.51
C VAL A 177 6.84 30.50 135.89
N ARG A 178 7.95 31.02 136.42
CA ARG A 178 8.40 31.17 137.83
C ARG A 178 9.00 29.98 138.58
N GLY A 179 10.13 30.27 139.21
CA GLY A 179 10.56 29.66 140.48
C GLY A 179 12.05 29.41 140.53
#